data_AF-A0ABD1VXV9-F1
#
_entry.id   AF-A0ABD1VXV9-F1
#
_cell.length_a   1.000
_cell.length_b   1.000
_cell.length_c   1.000
_cell.angle_alpha   90.00
_cell.angle_beta   90.00
_cell.angle_gamma   90.00
#
_symmetry.space_group_name_H-M   'P 1'
#
loop_
_entity.id
_entity.type
_entity.pdbx_description
1 polymer ?
#
loop_
_entity_poly.entity_id
_entity_poly.type
_entity_poly.pdbx_seq_one_letter_code
_entity_poly.pdbx_strand_id
1 'polypeptide(L)'
;MRDVHYLYCDALMVRAVVAKNRLGRILVDNESSVNVIFMSTYEHMNIVTPLALFPKHFYGFMSDCITPKRIVCMDLTMEEEPLIVHIFMEFLAMDRRSAYHGVLGQLALKEL
;
A
#
# COMPACT_ATOMS: atom_id res chain seq x y z
N MET A 1 34.81 12.07 -13.70
CA MET A 1 34.48 10.92 -12.82
C MET A 1 33.01 11.05 -12.52
N ARG A 2 32.25 10.01 -12.85
CA ARG A 2 30.77 9.94 -12.79
C ARG A 2 30.32 10.13 -11.34
N ASP A 3 29.15 10.74 -11.12
CA ASP A 3 28.21 10.17 -10.15
C ASP A 3 26.78 10.65 -10.40
N VAL A 4 26.07 9.77 -11.12
CA VAL A 4 24.67 9.38 -11.00
C VAL A 4 23.67 10.47 -10.62
N HIS A 5 23.00 11.00 -11.65
CA HIS A 5 21.65 11.53 -11.51
C HIS A 5 20.73 10.41 -11.05
N TYR A 6 20.30 10.41 -9.78
CA TYR A 6 19.15 9.60 -9.37
C TYR A 6 17.88 10.22 -9.96
N LEU A 7 17.46 9.70 -11.11
CA LEU A 7 16.16 9.95 -11.74
C LEU A 7 15.03 9.19 -11.01
N TYR A 8 15.06 9.13 -9.68
CA TYR A 8 14.07 8.39 -8.89
C TYR A 8 12.90 9.29 -8.48
N CYS A 9 12.27 9.95 -9.45
CA CYS A 9 11.06 10.75 -9.23
C CYS A 9 9.92 10.42 -10.20
N ASP A 10 9.93 9.22 -10.77
CA ASP A 10 8.75 8.63 -11.41
C ASP A 10 8.20 7.55 -10.49
N ALA A 11 7.79 7.95 -9.27
CA ALA A 11 7.04 7.06 -8.42
C ALA A 11 5.74 6.72 -9.14
N LEU A 12 5.64 5.49 -9.66
CA LEU A 12 4.46 5.04 -10.40
C LEU A 12 3.28 5.07 -9.43
N MET A 13 2.40 6.04 -9.62
CA MET A 13 1.18 6.20 -8.85
C MET A 13 0.01 5.63 -9.63
N VAL A 14 -0.75 4.76 -8.98
CA VAL A 14 -1.93 4.15 -9.57
C VAL A 14 -3.19 4.58 -8.84
N ARG A 15 -4.30 4.55 -9.59
CA ARG A 15 -5.64 4.64 -9.02
C ARG A 15 -6.12 3.22 -8.78
N ALA A 16 -6.68 2.96 -7.61
CA ALA A 16 -7.33 1.69 -7.34
C ALA A 16 -8.57 1.91 -6.49
N VAL A 17 -9.50 0.96 -6.56
CA VAL A 17 -10.61 0.88 -5.62
C VAL A 17 -10.20 -0.11 -4.54
N VAL A 18 -10.09 0.35 -3.30
CA VAL A 18 -9.78 -0.51 -2.15
C VAL A 18 -10.97 -0.50 -1.22
N ALA A 19 -11.53 -1.66 -0.87
CA ALA A 19 -12.73 -1.74 -0.02
C ALA A 19 -13.85 -0.80 -0.47
N LYS A 20 -14.15 -0.81 -1.78
CA LYS A 20 -15.12 0.08 -2.46
C LYS A 20 -14.80 1.59 -2.43
N ASN A 21 -13.63 1.99 -1.95
CA ASN A 21 -13.19 3.38 -1.90
C ASN A 21 -12.18 3.67 -3.02
N ARG A 22 -12.44 4.71 -3.83
CA ARG A 22 -11.54 5.15 -4.90
C ARG A 22 -10.35 5.91 -4.31
N LEU A 23 -9.15 5.33 -4.41
CA LEU A 23 -7.90 5.90 -3.94
C LEU A 23 -7.03 6.29 -5.13
N GLY A 24 -6.62 7.56 -5.21
CA GLY A 24 -5.87 8.10 -6.37
C GLY A 24 -4.37 8.27 -6.19
N ARG A 25 -3.81 8.02 -5.00
CA ARG A 25 -2.40 8.24 -4.65
C ARG A 25 -1.81 7.01 -3.99
N ILE A 26 -1.84 5.87 -4.70
CA ILE A 26 -1.22 4.63 -4.26
C ILE A 26 0.14 4.51 -4.96
N LEU A 27 1.21 4.36 -4.19
CA LEU A 27 2.54 4.13 -4.71
C LEU A 27 2.72 2.68 -5.12
N VAL A 28 3.36 2.44 -6.26
CA VAL A 28 3.86 1.12 -6.64
C VAL A 28 5.32 1.02 -6.23
N ASP A 29 5.63 0.05 -5.38
CA ASP A 29 6.98 -0.21 -4.88
C ASP A 29 7.31 -1.69 -5.06
N ASN A 30 8.03 -2.01 -6.15
CA ASN A 30 8.43 -3.38 -6.45
C ASN A 30 9.52 -3.93 -5.51
N GLU A 31 10.13 -3.08 -4.68
CA GLU A 31 11.12 -3.48 -3.68
C GLU A 31 10.47 -3.76 -2.31
N SER A 32 9.25 -3.26 -2.08
CA SER A 32 8.48 -3.59 -0.88
C SER A 32 7.91 -5.01 -0.96
N SER A 33 8.16 -5.83 0.05
CA SER A 33 7.57 -7.17 0.16
C SER A 33 6.13 -7.18 0.69
N VAL A 34 5.63 -6.02 1.15
CA VAL A 34 4.31 -5.87 1.77
C VAL A 34 3.51 -4.75 1.13
N ASN A 35 2.18 -4.84 1.22
CA ASN A 35 1.31 -3.72 0.91
C ASN A 35 1.05 -2.89 2.16
N VAL A 36 0.88 -1.59 2.01
CA VAL A 36 0.67 -0.66 3.11
C VAL A 36 -0.58 0.18 2.84
N ILE A 37 -1.39 0.38 3.88
CA ILE A 37 -2.42 1.41 3.92
C ILE A 37 -2.11 2.34 5.09
N PHE A 38 -2.13 3.65 4.87
CA PHE A 38 -1.90 4.60 5.97
C PHE A 38 -3.14 4.72 6.83
N MET A 39 -2.96 4.80 8.16
CA MET A 39 -4.08 4.86 9.12
C MET A 39 -5.06 6.00 8.82
N SER A 40 -4.56 7.17 8.41
CA SER A 40 -5.39 8.30 8.00
C SER A 40 -6.31 7.96 6.83
N THR A 41 -5.85 7.14 5.88
CA THR A 41 -6.68 6.67 4.77
C THR A 41 -7.66 5.61 5.25
N TYR A 42 -7.18 4.63 6.02
CA TYR A 42 -8.01 3.56 6.58
C TYR A 42 -9.20 4.12 7.37
N GLU A 43 -8.96 5.11 8.23
CA GLU A 43 -9.99 5.77 9.04
C GLU A 43 -11.00 6.53 8.17
N HIS A 44 -10.56 7.19 7.09
CA HIS A 44 -11.45 7.88 6.15
C HIS A 44 -12.30 6.93 5.30
N MET A 45 -11.84 5.71 5.03
CA MET A 45 -12.57 4.73 4.24
C MET A 45 -13.80 4.17 4.97
N ASN A 46 -13.95 4.44 6.27
CA ASN A 46 -15.07 4.02 7.12
C ASN A 46 -15.39 2.51 7.00
N ILE A 47 -14.33 1.70 6.96
CA ILE A 47 -14.42 0.26 6.76
C ILE A 47 -14.77 -0.42 8.10
N VAL A 48 -15.79 -1.29 8.08
CA VAL A 48 -16.21 -2.10 9.25
C VAL A 48 -15.45 -3.44 9.33
N THR A 49 -14.58 -3.73 8.37
CA THR A 49 -13.79 -4.97 8.31
C THR A 49 -12.90 -5.10 9.55
N PRO A 50 -12.97 -6.23 10.28
CA PRO A 50 -12.20 -6.42 11.51
C PRO A 50 -10.69 -6.36 11.23
N LEU A 51 -10.01 -5.45 11.93
CA LEU A 51 -8.56 -5.36 11.94
C LEU A 51 -7.98 -6.47 12.81
N ALA A 52 -7.18 -7.37 12.23
CA ALA A 52 -6.42 -8.33 13.03
C ALA A 52 -5.20 -7.62 13.65
N LEU A 53 -4.93 -7.90 14.93
CA LEU A 53 -3.69 -7.43 15.57
C LEU A 53 -2.51 -8.07 14.85
N PHE A 54 -1.53 -7.26 14.45
CA PHE A 54 -0.28 -7.78 13.90
C PHE A 54 0.82 -7.68 14.96
N PRO A 55 1.22 -8.78 15.61
CA PRO A 55 2.18 -8.75 16.73
C PRO A 55 3.64 -8.66 16.29
N LYS A 56 3.94 -8.47 15.00
CA LYS A 56 5.30 -8.54 14.45
C LYS A 56 5.79 -7.18 13.95
N HIS A 57 6.96 -6.77 14.42
CA HIS A 57 7.66 -5.57 13.94
C HIS A 57 8.24 -5.83 12.54
N PHE A 58 8.12 -4.85 11.64
CA PHE A 58 8.83 -4.87 10.37
C PHE A 58 10.09 -3.99 10.46
N TYR A 59 11.18 -4.51 9.93
CA TYR A 59 12.42 -3.75 9.74
C TYR A 59 12.43 -3.24 8.30
N GLY A 60 12.27 -1.93 8.12
CA GLY A 60 12.47 -1.26 6.85
C GLY A 60 13.93 -0.84 6.66
N PHE A 61 14.32 -0.48 5.45
CA PHE A 61 15.68 -0.04 5.12
C PHE A 61 16.11 1.24 5.86
N MET A 62 15.15 2.00 6.40
CA MET A 62 15.42 3.07 7.35
C MET A 62 15.49 2.48 8.76
N SER A 63 16.55 2.81 9.50
CA SER A 63 16.88 2.37 10.87
C SER A 63 15.82 2.61 11.95
N ASP A 64 14.60 2.99 11.56
CA ASP A 64 13.44 3.09 12.43
C ASP A 64 12.68 1.76 12.40
N CYS A 65 12.49 1.14 13.56
CA CYS A 65 11.53 0.05 13.71
C CYS A 65 10.12 0.57 13.37
N ILE A 66 9.60 0.24 12.19
CA ILE A 66 8.22 0.57 11.83
C ILE A 66 7.34 -0.52 12.42
N THR A 67 6.65 -0.18 13.50
CA THR A 67 5.67 -1.08 14.10
C THR A 67 4.33 -0.84 13.42
N PRO A 68 3.85 -1.77 12.60
CA PRO A 68 2.51 -1.66 12.06
C PRO A 68 1.49 -1.74 13.18
N LYS A 69 0.37 -1.04 13.02
CA LYS A 69 -0.72 -1.17 14.00
C LYS A 69 -1.45 -2.49 13.79
N ARG A 70 -1.82 -2.83 12.55
CA ARG A 70 -2.74 -3.94 12.25
C ARG A 70 -2.48 -4.52 10.86
N ILE A 71 -2.92 -5.75 10.63
CA ILE A 71 -3.12 -6.29 9.28
C ILE A 71 -4.62 -6.34 8.98
N VAL A 72 -4.95 -6.03 7.74
CA VAL A 72 -6.31 -6.07 7.22
C VAL A 72 -6.32 -6.66 5.83
N CYS A 73 -7.23 -7.61 5.60
CA CYS A 73 -7.50 -8.12 4.27
C CYS A 73 -8.55 -7.22 3.62
N MET A 74 -8.26 -6.71 2.44
CA MET A 74 -9.16 -5.83 1.69
C MET A 74 -9.30 -6.30 0.25
N ASP A 75 -10.47 -6.08 -0.34
CA ASP A 75 -10.63 -6.12 -1.78
C ASP A 75 -9.86 -4.96 -2.41
N LEU A 76 -9.01 -5.28 -3.37
CA LEU A 76 -8.41 -4.37 -4.32
C LEU A 76 -9.05 -4.63 -5.68
N THR A 77 -9.55 -3.58 -6.30
CA THR A 77 -10.01 -3.58 -7.68
C THR A 77 -9.19 -2.61 -8.51
N MET A 78 -8.56 -3.12 -9.56
CA MET A 78 -7.95 -2.32 -10.63
C MET A 78 -8.94 -2.26 -11.78
N GLU A 79 -9.44 -1.06 -12.05
CA GLU A 79 -10.43 -0.80 -13.11
C GLU A 79 -9.70 -0.09 -14.27
N GLU A 80 -9.32 -0.84 -15.31
CA GLU A 80 -8.79 -0.29 -16.55
C GLU A 80 -9.48 -0.97 -17.74
N GLU A 81 -10.47 -0.31 -18.35
CA GLU A 81 -11.28 -0.92 -19.42
C GLU A 81 -10.42 -1.51 -20.55
N PRO A 82 -10.71 -2.74 -21.03
CA PRO A 82 -11.84 -3.62 -20.67
C PRO A 82 -11.55 -4.57 -19.49
N LEU A 83 -10.40 -4.43 -18.83
CA LEU A 83 -9.93 -5.33 -17.78
C LEU A 83 -10.29 -4.81 -16.39
N ILE A 84 -11.01 -5.63 -15.64
CA ILE A 84 -11.25 -5.39 -14.21
C ILE A 84 -10.65 -6.55 -13.43
N VAL A 85 -9.65 -6.25 -12.61
CA VAL A 85 -8.98 -7.22 -11.75
C VAL A 85 -9.48 -7.03 -10.32
N HIS A 86 -10.05 -8.08 -9.72
CA HIS A 86 -10.53 -8.09 -8.33
C HIS A 86 -9.73 -9.11 -7.51
N ILE A 87 -9.00 -8.64 -6.50
CA ILE A 87 -8.13 -9.48 -5.67
C ILE A 87 -8.31 -9.11 -4.20
N PHE A 88 -8.34 -10.11 -3.32
CA PHE A 88 -8.22 -9.88 -1.88
C PHE A 88 -6.76 -9.98 -1.47
N MET A 89 -6.24 -8.96 -0.81
CA MET A 89 -4.86 -8.96 -0.34
C MET A 89 -4.71 -8.33 1.03
N GLU A 90 -3.65 -8.73 1.71
CA GLU A 90 -3.30 -8.18 3.01
C GLU A 90 -2.63 -6.81 2.85
N PHE A 91 -3.11 -5.85 3.63
CA PHE A 91 -2.51 -4.55 3.82
C PHE A 91 -2.05 -4.39 5.26
N LEU A 92 -0.88 -3.78 5.39
CA LEU A 92 -0.34 -3.36 6.65
C LEU A 92 -0.82 -1.95 6.98
N ALA A 93 -1.60 -1.81 8.05
CA ALA A 93 -2.07 -0.51 8.52
C ALA A 93 -0.95 0.20 9.30
N MET A 94 -0.39 1.25 8.70
CA MET A 94 0.73 2.02 9.26
C MET A 94 0.28 3.36 9.85
N ASP A 95 0.66 3.62 11.10
CA ASP A 95 0.39 4.88 11.79
C ASP A 95 1.48 5.93 11.50
N ARG A 96 1.59 6.32 10.23
CA ARG A 96 2.48 7.39 9.78
C ARG A 96 1.67 8.39 8.96
N ARG A 97 2.00 9.67 9.09
CA ARG A 97 1.48 10.71 8.20
C ARG A 97 2.12 10.54 6.83
N SER A 98 1.29 10.55 5.78
CA SER A 98 1.73 10.41 4.40
C SER A 98 0.83 11.23 3.47
N ALA A 99 1.41 11.73 2.37
CA ALA A 99 0.64 12.33 1.28
C ALA A 99 -0.05 11.27 0.41
N TYR A 100 0.42 10.02 0.50
CA TYR A 100 -0.11 8.87 -0.22
C TYR A 100 -1.17 8.14 0.61
N HIS A 101 -2.04 7.42 -0.08
CA HIS A 101 -3.04 6.58 0.56
C HIS A 101 -2.47 5.24 1.02
N GLY A 102 -1.49 4.72 0.27
CA GLY A 102 -0.84 3.45 0.56
C GLY A 102 0.28 3.13 -0.42
N VAL A 103 0.80 1.92 -0.29
CA VAL A 103 1.86 1.33 -1.12
C VAL A 103 1.42 -0.06 -1.55
N LEU A 104 1.56 -0.38 -2.83
CA LEU A 104 1.46 -1.73 -3.36
C LEU A 104 2.88 -2.28 -3.52
N GLY A 105 3.16 -3.32 -2.76
CA GLY A 105 4.42 -4.03 -2.80
C GLY A 105 4.47 -5.04 -3.94
N GLN A 106 5.63 -5.67 -4.09
CA GLN A 106 5.87 -6.81 -4.98
C GLN A 106 4.80 -7.91 -4.88
N LEU A 107 4.27 -8.17 -3.67
CA LEU A 107 3.26 -9.22 -3.50
C LEU A 107 1.98 -8.91 -4.28
N ALA A 108 1.48 -7.67 -4.23
CA ALA A 108 0.33 -7.27 -5.04
C ALA A 108 0.65 -7.32 -6.54
N LEU A 109 1.85 -6.89 -6.93
CA LEU A 109 2.26 -6.86 -8.34
C LEU A 109 2.42 -8.24 -8.99
N LYS A 110 2.57 -9.31 -8.19
CA LYS A 110 2.60 -10.69 -8.70
C LYS A 110 1.21 -11.27 -8.96
N GLU A 111 0.20 -10.75 -8.27
CA GLU A 111 -1.18 -11.23 -8.34
C GLU A 111 -2.01 -10.42 -9.35
N LEU A 112 -1.56 -9.19 -9.66
CA LEU A 112 -2.11 -8.30 -10.69
C LEU A 112 -1.60 -8.68 -12.09
#